data_AF-A0A383CG62-F1
#
_entry.id   AF-A0A383CG62-F1
#
_cell.length_a   1.000
_cell.length_b   1.000
_cell.length_c   1.000
_cell.angle_alpha   90.00
_cell.angle_beta   90.00
_cell.angle_gamma   90.00
#
_symmetry.space_group_name_H-M   'P 1'
#
loop_
_entity.id
_entity.type
_entity.pdbx_description
1 polymer ?
#
loop_
_entity_poly.entity_id
_entity_poly.type
_entity_poly.pdbx_seq_one_letter_code
_entity_poly.pdbx_strand_id
1 'polypeptide(L)'
;MIEFCFGLEVCAANPPEVLRGARFGLVMNQASIDSGFRTADEVLGESLPGQLAALFGPQHGLWAEQQDNMVETPHTLDPLRKIPVHSLYADVRKPTQAMLEGLDVLVIDLQDVGTRVYTYLWTLSLCLEAAAEKGIAV
;
A
#
# COMPACT_ATOMS: atom_id res chain seq x y z
N MET A 1 -5.39 11.94 28.90
CA MET A 1 -5.06 10.89 27.93
C MET A 1 -4.48 11.58 26.72
N ILE A 2 -3.39 11.06 26.15
CA ILE A 2 -2.92 11.49 24.84
C ILE A 2 -3.83 10.80 23.83
N GLU A 3 -4.48 11.57 22.98
CA GLU A 3 -5.28 11.05 21.88
C GLU A 3 -4.31 10.74 20.73
N PHE A 4 -4.22 9.46 20.36
CA PHE A 4 -3.38 8.99 19.27
C PHE A 4 -4.24 8.88 18.01
N CYS A 5 -3.73 9.38 16.89
CA CYS A 5 -4.40 9.37 15.60
C CYS A 5 -3.44 8.77 14.58
N PHE A 6 -3.90 7.78 13.80
CA PHE A 6 -3.06 7.13 12.81
C PHE A 6 -2.74 8.07 11.65
N GLY A 7 -1.59 7.86 10.99
CA GLY A 7 -1.24 8.60 9.77
C GLY A 7 -2.31 8.47 8.67
N LEU A 8 -2.94 7.28 8.57
CA LEU A 8 -4.08 7.01 7.69
C LEU A 8 -5.25 7.98 7.95
N GLU A 9 -5.64 8.19 9.20
CA GLU A 9 -6.76 9.05 9.60
C GLU A 9 -6.44 10.52 9.35
N VAL A 10 -5.21 10.94 9.65
CA VAL A 10 -4.72 12.30 9.34
C VAL A 10 -4.73 12.55 7.83
N CYS A 11 -4.26 11.58 7.04
CA CYS A 11 -4.22 11.68 5.59
C CYS A 11 -5.63 11.74 4.98
N ALA A 12 -6.56 10.91 5.47
CA ALA A 12 -7.94 10.88 4.99
C ALA A 12 -8.70 12.18 5.32
N ALA A 13 -8.46 12.77 6.50
CA ALA A 13 -9.10 14.02 6.91
C ALA A 13 -8.49 15.25 6.24
N ASN A 14 -7.17 15.26 6.02
CA ASN A 14 -6.45 16.37 5.40
C ASN A 14 -5.36 15.85 4.46
N PRO A 15 -5.72 15.46 3.22
CA PRO A 15 -4.78 14.88 2.30
C PRO A 15 -3.68 15.89 1.93
N PRO A 16 -2.41 15.45 1.91
CA PRO A 16 -1.30 16.28 1.48
C PRO A 16 -1.50 16.71 0.02
N GLU A 17 -0.91 17.85 -0.35
CA GLU A 17 -1.08 18.44 -1.69
C GLU A 17 -0.72 17.47 -2.81
N VAL A 18 0.32 16.64 -2.59
CA VAL A 18 0.76 15.62 -3.55
C VAL A 18 -0.32 14.59 -3.89
N LEU A 19 -1.29 14.34 -3.01
CA LEU A 19 -2.40 13.41 -3.21
C LEU A 19 -3.67 14.08 -3.76
N ARG A 20 -3.68 15.37 -4.05
CA ARG A 20 -4.89 16.05 -4.53
C ARG A 20 -5.07 15.86 -6.03
N GLY A 21 -5.97 14.94 -6.40
CA GLY A 21 -6.27 14.62 -7.80
C GLY A 21 -5.25 13.68 -8.45
N ALA A 22 -4.37 13.09 -7.65
CA ALA A 22 -3.33 12.17 -8.07
C ALA A 22 -3.87 10.75 -8.17
N ARG A 23 -3.45 9.99 -9.18
CA ARG A 23 -3.65 8.55 -9.24
C ARG A 23 -2.61 7.88 -8.35
N PHE A 24 -3.02 7.21 -7.30
CA PHE A 24 -2.07 6.61 -6.35
C PHE A 24 -2.13 5.08 -6.31
N GLY A 25 -0.96 4.48 -6.13
CA GLY A 25 -0.84 3.10 -5.68
C GLY A 25 -0.76 3.05 -4.16
N LEU A 26 -1.28 2.00 -3.54
CA LEU A 26 -1.25 1.83 -2.09
C LEU A 26 -0.51 0.54 -1.70
N VAL A 27 0.59 0.69 -0.96
CA VAL A 27 1.31 -0.41 -0.32
C VAL A 27 0.73 -0.59 1.09
N MET A 28 0.09 -1.73 1.32
CA MET A 28 -0.62 -1.99 2.58
C MET A 28 -0.68 -3.49 2.90
N ASN A 29 -1.06 -3.82 4.13
CA ASN A 29 -1.36 -5.17 4.58
C ASN A 29 -2.60 -5.18 5.50
N GLN A 30 -2.88 -6.32 6.15
CA GLN A 30 -4.00 -6.47 7.07
C GLN A 30 -3.94 -5.57 8.32
N ALA A 31 -2.76 -5.01 8.66
CA ALA A 31 -2.58 -4.12 9.82
C ALA A 31 -2.75 -2.64 9.45
N SER A 32 -2.93 -2.33 8.16
CA SER A 32 -3.22 -0.99 7.64
C SER A 32 -4.69 -0.65 7.85
N ILE A 33 -5.05 -0.27 9.08
CA ILE A 33 -6.43 -0.01 9.50
C ILE A 33 -6.56 1.31 10.28
N ASP A 34 -7.74 1.93 10.24
CA ASP A 34 -8.07 3.08 11.09
C ASP A 34 -8.48 2.65 12.52
N SER A 35 -8.76 3.61 13.40
CA SER A 35 -9.22 3.33 14.77
C SER A 35 -10.58 2.60 14.83
N GLY A 36 -11.33 2.60 13.73
CA GLY A 36 -12.59 1.89 13.53
C GLY A 36 -12.43 0.51 12.88
N PHE A 37 -11.21 0.01 12.70
CA PHE A 37 -10.89 -1.26 12.03
C PHE A 37 -11.29 -1.33 10.54
N ARG A 38 -11.41 -0.18 9.86
CA ARG A 38 -11.58 -0.13 8.41
C ARG A 38 -10.21 -0.13 7.74
N THR A 39 -10.07 -0.82 6.62
CA THR A 39 -8.78 -0.97 5.94
C THR A 39 -8.37 0.30 5.19
N ALA A 40 -7.07 0.51 4.97
CA ALA A 40 -6.56 1.70 4.31
C ALA A 40 -7.13 1.91 2.89
N ASP A 41 -7.38 0.85 2.13
CA ASP A 41 -8.02 0.93 0.81
C ASP A 41 -9.50 1.33 0.87
N GLU A 42 -10.21 0.99 1.95
CA GLU A 42 -11.57 1.48 2.21
C GLU A 42 -11.55 2.95 2.59
N VAL A 43 -10.75 3.30 3.60
CA VAL A 43 -10.67 4.66 4.15
C VAL A 43 -10.19 5.67 3.12
N LEU A 44 -9.11 5.36 2.38
CA LEU A 44 -8.60 6.24 1.32
C LEU A 44 -9.46 6.18 0.06
N GLY A 45 -10.10 5.04 -0.23
CA GLY A 45 -11.03 4.92 -1.35
C GLY A 45 -12.28 5.79 -1.18
N GLU A 46 -12.77 5.94 0.05
CA GLU A 46 -13.88 6.82 0.40
C GLU A 46 -13.48 8.30 0.45
N SER A 47 -12.32 8.63 1.04
CA SER A 47 -11.87 10.02 1.20
C SER A 47 -11.31 10.64 -0.08
N LEU A 48 -10.76 9.81 -0.98
CA LEU A 48 -10.15 10.20 -2.25
C LEU A 48 -10.80 9.38 -3.41
N PRO A 49 -12.09 9.60 -3.70
CA PRO A 49 -12.83 8.77 -4.64
C PRO A 49 -12.23 8.81 -6.05
N GLY A 50 -12.02 7.62 -6.64
CA GLY A 50 -11.51 7.45 -8.00
C GLY A 50 -9.99 7.62 -8.17
N GLN A 51 -9.25 7.88 -7.10
CA GLN A 51 -7.80 8.11 -7.14
C GLN A 51 -6.96 6.85 -6.89
N LEU A 52 -7.47 5.90 -6.09
CA LEU A 52 -6.80 4.62 -5.85
C LEU A 52 -6.78 3.77 -7.14
N ALA A 53 -5.59 3.50 -7.66
CA ALA A 53 -5.39 2.88 -8.97
C ALA A 53 -4.70 1.52 -8.93
N ALA A 54 -4.01 1.16 -7.85
CA ALA A 54 -3.36 -0.14 -7.67
C ALA A 54 -3.12 -0.45 -6.19
N LEU A 55 -3.12 -1.73 -5.83
CA LEU A 55 -2.74 -2.23 -4.51
C LEU A 55 -1.44 -3.02 -4.58
N PHE A 56 -0.61 -2.92 -3.55
CA PHE A 56 0.66 -3.64 -3.44
C PHE A 56 0.74 -4.34 -2.08
N GLY A 57 0.71 -5.67 -2.09
CA GLY A 57 0.81 -6.50 -0.89
C GLY A 57 2.26 -6.93 -0.61
N PRO A 58 2.78 -6.80 0.63
CA PRO A 58 4.09 -7.29 1.02
C PRO A 58 4.09 -8.81 1.27
N GLN A 59 5.11 -9.32 1.98
CA GLN A 59 5.15 -10.71 2.47
C GLN A 59 3.87 -11.06 3.24
N HIS A 60 3.31 -12.24 2.96
CA HIS A 60 2.01 -12.78 3.44
C HIS A 60 0.75 -12.28 2.70
N GLY A 61 0.93 -11.48 1.64
CA GLY A 61 -0.17 -10.99 0.82
C GLY A 61 -0.96 -9.87 1.49
N LEU A 62 -1.91 -9.32 0.74
CA LEU A 62 -2.70 -8.15 1.16
C LEU A 62 -3.58 -8.44 2.40
N TRP A 63 -4.16 -9.64 2.46
CA TRP A 63 -5.18 -10.02 3.44
C TRP A 63 -4.73 -11.09 4.45
N ALA A 64 -3.42 -11.35 4.55
CA ALA A 64 -2.83 -12.36 5.44
C ALA A 64 -3.34 -13.82 5.27
N GLU A 65 -4.12 -14.13 4.24
CA GLU A 65 -4.65 -15.48 3.98
C GLU A 65 -3.55 -16.54 3.72
N GLN A 66 -2.30 -16.13 3.54
CA GLN A 66 -1.18 -16.96 3.11
C GLN A 66 -0.08 -17.11 4.17
N GLN A 67 -0.41 -16.87 5.45
CA GLN A 67 0.54 -16.94 6.57
C GLN A 67 1.18 -18.32 6.77
N ASP A 68 0.49 -19.41 6.42
CA ASP A 68 0.89 -20.75 6.89
C ASP A 68 1.80 -21.54 5.95
N ASN A 69 2.07 -21.09 4.71
CA ASN A 69 2.81 -21.91 3.73
C ASN A 69 3.80 -21.18 2.81
N MET A 70 4.15 -19.90 3.06
CA MET A 70 5.00 -19.12 2.15
C MET A 70 4.51 -19.19 0.68
N VAL A 71 3.19 -19.30 0.48
CA VAL A 71 2.61 -19.40 -0.87
C VAL A 71 2.69 -18.04 -1.51
N GLU A 72 3.21 -18.00 -2.73
CA GLU A 72 3.26 -16.80 -3.55
C GLU A 72 1.85 -16.44 -4.04
N THR A 73 1.44 -15.19 -3.85
CA THR A 73 0.18 -14.68 -4.40
C THR A 73 0.38 -14.22 -5.84
N PRO A 74 -0.38 -14.73 -6.82
CA PRO A 74 -0.35 -14.16 -8.17
C PRO A 74 -0.92 -12.74 -8.19
N HIS A 75 -0.55 -11.98 -9.21
CA HIS A 75 -1.24 -10.72 -9.51
C HIS A 75 -2.73 -10.99 -9.75
N THR A 76 -3.59 -10.17 -9.16
CA THR A 76 -5.05 -10.30 -9.27
C THR A 76 -5.71 -8.94 -9.52
N LEU A 77 -7.03 -8.95 -9.68
CA LEU A 77 -7.86 -7.74 -9.72
C LEU A 77 -8.70 -7.68 -8.45
N ASP A 78 -8.76 -6.51 -7.83
CA ASP A 78 -9.69 -6.25 -6.74
C ASP A 78 -11.13 -6.42 -7.26
N PRO A 79 -11.94 -7.31 -6.68
CA PRO A 79 -13.25 -7.66 -7.23
C PRO A 79 -14.24 -6.50 -7.15
N LEU A 80 -14.08 -5.58 -6.20
CA LEU A 80 -14.95 -4.45 -5.97
C LEU A 80 -14.58 -3.26 -6.88
N ARG A 81 -13.31 -2.86 -6.85
CA ARG A 81 -12.76 -1.65 -7.46
C ARG A 81 -12.24 -1.87 -8.87
N LYS A 82 -12.02 -3.12 -9.27
CA LYS A 82 -11.47 -3.51 -10.59
C LYS A 82 -10.09 -2.90 -10.87
N ILE A 83 -9.29 -2.71 -9.82
CA ILE A 83 -7.89 -2.26 -9.89
C ILE A 83 -6.93 -3.44 -9.72
N PRO A 84 -5.71 -3.38 -10.28
CA PRO A 84 -4.70 -4.41 -10.07
C PRO A 84 -4.26 -4.50 -8.61
N VAL A 85 -3.98 -5.74 -8.18
CA VAL A 85 -3.37 -6.08 -6.91
C VAL A 85 -2.06 -6.81 -7.20
N HIS A 86 -0.95 -6.19 -6.84
CA HIS A 86 0.40 -6.70 -7.07
C HIS A 86 0.98 -7.32 -5.80
N SER A 87 1.55 -8.52 -5.92
CA SER A 87 2.34 -9.14 -4.86
C SER A 87 3.79 -8.71 -4.98
N LEU A 88 4.33 -8.13 -3.91
CA LEU A 88 5.76 -7.83 -3.75
C LEU A 88 6.49 -8.93 -2.96
N TYR A 89 5.97 -10.16 -3.05
CA TYR A 89 6.58 -11.34 -2.44
C TYR A 89 6.55 -12.60 -3.33
N ALA A 90 5.92 -12.54 -4.51
CA ALA A 90 5.94 -13.62 -5.48
C ALA A 90 7.21 -13.55 -6.36
N ASP A 91 7.07 -13.33 -7.66
CA ASP A 91 8.21 -13.23 -8.59
C ASP A 91 9.14 -12.04 -8.33
N VAL A 92 8.59 -10.97 -7.73
CA VAL A 92 9.32 -9.72 -7.49
C VAL A 92 9.19 -9.27 -6.03
N ARG A 93 10.22 -8.57 -5.54
CA ARG A 93 10.21 -7.88 -4.22
C ARG A 93 10.13 -6.36 -4.34
N LYS A 94 10.49 -5.84 -5.51
CA LYS A 94 10.48 -4.42 -5.87
C LYS A 94 9.38 -4.18 -6.90
N PRO A 95 8.54 -3.13 -6.77
CA PRO A 95 7.60 -2.76 -7.81
C PRO A 95 8.32 -2.60 -9.16
N THR A 96 7.78 -3.20 -10.21
CA THR A 96 8.34 -3.00 -11.55
C THR A 96 7.86 -1.68 -12.13
N GLN A 97 8.61 -1.12 -13.08
CA GLN A 97 8.24 0.13 -13.76
C GLN A 97 6.86 0.05 -14.46
N ALA A 98 6.45 -1.17 -14.86
CA ALA A 98 5.15 -1.44 -15.45
C ALA A 98 4.02 -1.45 -14.39
N MET A 99 4.29 -1.93 -13.17
CA MET A 99 3.31 -1.85 -12.07
C MET A 99 3.07 -0.41 -11.61
N LEU A 100 4.07 0.46 -11.78
CA LEU A 100 3.98 1.89 -11.46
C LEU A 100 3.45 2.75 -12.61
N GLU A 101 3.10 2.15 -13.76
CA GLU A 101 2.63 2.90 -14.92
C GLU A 101 1.27 3.57 -14.65
N GLY A 102 1.18 4.86 -14.96
CA GLY A 102 -0.05 5.64 -14.75
C GLY A 102 -0.38 5.96 -13.28
N LEU A 103 0.59 5.78 -12.38
CA LEU A 103 0.55 6.31 -11.01
C LEU A 103 1.33 7.62 -10.94
N ASP A 104 0.83 8.56 -10.15
CA ASP A 104 1.49 9.83 -9.82
C ASP A 104 2.18 9.76 -8.44
N VAL A 105 1.63 8.93 -7.53
CA VAL A 105 2.09 8.79 -6.14
C VAL A 105 2.03 7.33 -5.69
N LEU A 106 2.97 6.91 -4.86
CA LEU A 106 2.91 5.63 -4.14
C LEU A 106 2.73 5.90 -2.64
N VAL A 107 1.55 5.60 -2.10
CA VAL A 107 1.26 5.71 -0.67
C VAL A 107 1.70 4.43 0.03
N ILE A 108 2.42 4.57 1.16
CA ILE A 108 2.88 3.44 1.97
C ILE A 108 2.24 3.53 3.35
N ASP A 109 1.41 2.55 3.69
CA ASP A 109 0.83 2.38 5.03
C ASP A 109 1.13 0.97 5.52
N LEU A 110 2.23 0.79 6.25
CA LEU A 110 2.68 -0.51 6.74
C LEU A 110 3.05 -0.42 8.23
N GLN A 111 2.32 -1.13 9.07
CA GLN A 111 2.68 -1.30 10.47
C GLN A 111 3.84 -2.31 10.59
N ASP A 112 5.02 -1.83 10.99
CA ASP A 112 6.19 -2.66 11.32
C ASP A 112 6.27 -2.89 12.85
N VAL A 113 7.09 -3.84 13.26
CA VAL A 113 7.41 -4.16 14.66
C VAL A 113 8.81 -3.67 15.08
N GLY A 114 9.53 -2.98 14.19
CA GLY A 114 10.78 -2.28 14.53
C GLY A 114 12.00 -3.19 14.66
N THR A 115 12.01 -4.33 13.96
CA THR A 115 13.13 -5.27 13.96
C THR A 115 13.60 -5.56 12.54
N ARG A 116 14.92 -5.59 12.36
CA ARG A 116 15.56 -5.75 11.04
C ARG A 116 15.18 -7.06 10.34
N VAL A 117 14.84 -8.10 11.08
CA VAL A 117 14.48 -9.40 10.52
C VAL A 117 13.05 -9.44 9.98
N TYR A 118 12.24 -8.44 10.31
CA TYR A 118 10.91 -8.28 9.75
C TYR A 118 11.00 -7.52 8.42
N THR A 119 10.39 -8.07 7.36
CA THR A 119 10.76 -7.69 6.00
C THR A 119 10.03 -6.47 5.45
N TYR A 120 9.09 -5.89 6.19
CA TYR A 120 8.32 -4.73 5.70
C TYR A 120 9.21 -3.50 5.49
N LEU A 121 10.24 -3.30 6.32
CA LEU A 121 11.27 -2.29 6.05
C LEU A 121 11.97 -2.49 4.69
N TRP A 122 12.22 -3.73 4.28
CA TRP A 122 12.79 -4.03 2.96
C TRP A 122 11.80 -3.74 1.84
N THR A 123 10.52 -4.09 2.02
CA THR A 123 9.46 -3.70 1.06
C THR A 123 9.40 -2.19 0.89
N LEU A 124 9.40 -1.43 2.00
CA LEU A 124 9.42 0.04 1.98
C LEU A 124 10.64 0.56 1.21
N SER A 125 11.85 0.07 1.53
CA SER A 125 13.08 0.52 0.87
C SER A 125 13.04 0.28 -0.65
N LEU A 126 12.56 -0.89 -1.08
CA LEU A 126 12.45 -1.21 -2.50
C LEU A 126 11.36 -0.40 -3.21
N CYS A 127 10.27 -0.07 -2.52
CA CYS A 127 9.23 0.83 -3.03
C CYS A 127 9.78 2.25 -3.25
N LEU A 128 10.55 2.79 -2.29
CA LEU A 128 11.20 4.10 -2.42
C LEU A 128 12.17 4.13 -3.60
N GLU A 129 12.97 3.07 -3.76
CA GLU A 129 13.91 2.96 -4.89
C GLU A 129 13.17 2.93 -6.24
N ALA A 130 12.11 2.12 -6.35
CA ALA A 130 11.31 2.02 -7.57
C ALA A 130 10.58 3.33 -7.91
N ALA A 131 10.03 4.02 -6.90
CA ALA A 131 9.37 5.31 -7.06
C ALA A 131 10.36 6.39 -7.53
N ALA A 132 11.56 6.43 -6.96
CA ALA A 132 12.62 7.34 -7.38
C ALA A 132 13.08 7.09 -8.82
N GLU A 133 13.22 5.83 -9.23
CA GLU A 133 13.55 5.46 -10.62
C GLU A 133 12.44 5.84 -11.61
N LYS A 134 11.17 5.70 -11.20
CA LYS A 134 10.00 6.07 -12.03
C LYS A 134 9.83 7.59 -12.10
N GLY A 135 10.25 8.32 -11.07
CA GLY A 135 10.02 9.76 -10.92
C GLY A 135 8.63 10.10 -10.35
N ILE A 136 8.04 9.22 -9.54
CA ILE A 136 6.76 9.46 -8.85
C ILE A 136 7.00 9.79 -7.38
N ALA A 137 6.06 10.52 -6.77
CA ALA A 137 6.17 10.87 -5.36
C ALA A 137 5.81 9.69 -4.44
N VAL A 138 6.23 9.81 -3.18
CA VAL A 138 5.86 8.91 -2.07
C VAL A 138 5.37 9.77 -0.91
#